data_AF-A0A510K2R7-F1
#
_entry.id   AF-A0A510K2R7-F1
#
_cell.length_a   1.000
_cell.length_b   1.000
_cell.length_c   1.000
_cell.angle_alpha   90.00
_cell.angle_beta   90.00
_cell.angle_gamma   90.00
#
_symmetry.space_group_name_H-M   'P 1'
#
loop_
_entity.id
_entity.type
_entity.pdbx_description
1 polymer ?
#
loop_
_entity_poly.entity_id
_entity_poly.type
_entity_poly.pdbx_seq_one_letter_code
_entity_poly.pdbx_strand_id
1 'polypeptide(L)'
;MESEIKTNKIKIEKINESDYNRIFVMSDIHGQYDLFLKMLGKIDLKREDLLVIMGDICDRGEKSYEIYMKCMKMIKLGYNLKFILGNHEDMLLEDLENDYPIRYETEYSVYRNSKYFKKKSIKDWHEENFLVEIEWLVKWLEDSPLAILGNENIFVHAGLDLQTALAEQERETVLWTREEFWLMENVELEEYRGKNIYFGHTPNINGRISQKTDKISGIDCGAFFTHFLGCVEVKSKEKIYVYEDECIQFSEVLDKVFMEVWNEEVADFIDSEKYKIKSGKRGIEKIKILKKLDRKEKEALKKFVKKYERMFGKNVEN
;
A
#
# COMPACT_ATOMS: atom_id res chain seq x y z
N MET A 1 23.27 13.06 29.99
CA MET A 1 22.60 11.99 29.25
C MET A 1 22.66 12.39 27.80
N GLU A 2 23.53 11.73 27.06
CA GLU A 2 23.68 11.94 25.62
C GLU A 2 22.33 11.65 24.96
N SER A 3 21.80 12.63 24.24
CA SER A 3 20.68 12.43 23.34
C SER A 3 21.14 11.42 22.28
N GLU A 4 20.64 10.20 22.33
CA GLU A 4 20.77 9.26 21.22
C GLU A 4 20.21 9.96 19.98
N ILE A 5 21.11 10.31 19.06
CA ILE A 5 20.75 10.68 17.71
C ILE A 5 20.11 9.41 17.15
N LYS A 6 18.77 9.31 17.19
CA LYS A 6 18.03 8.28 16.45
C LYS A 6 18.56 8.37 15.03
N THR A 7 19.34 7.38 14.61
CA THR A 7 19.89 7.35 13.26
C THR A 7 18.71 7.28 12.30
N ASN A 8 18.57 8.24 11.39
CA ASN A 8 17.60 8.27 10.28
C ASN A 8 17.77 7.09 9.28
N LYS A 9 18.43 6.01 9.68
CA LYS A 9 18.74 4.90 8.78
C LYS A 9 17.55 3.96 8.69
N ILE A 10 17.02 3.79 7.49
CA ILE A 10 15.96 2.81 7.26
C ILE A 10 16.49 1.39 7.46
N LYS A 11 15.64 0.50 7.97
CA LYS A 11 15.96 -0.92 8.10
C LYS A 11 15.93 -1.57 6.72
N ILE A 12 17.07 -2.07 6.25
CA ILE A 12 17.20 -2.74 4.96
C ILE A 12 17.51 -4.21 5.19
N GLU A 13 16.71 -5.07 4.60
CA GLU A 13 17.01 -6.49 4.53
C GLU A 13 17.75 -6.82 3.23
N LYS A 14 18.84 -7.58 3.31
CA LYS A 14 19.60 -8.02 2.14
C LYS A 14 19.22 -9.45 1.78
N ILE A 15 19.07 -9.71 0.49
CA ILE A 15 18.82 -11.06 -0.03
C ILE A 15 19.81 -11.40 -1.15
N ASN A 16 19.99 -12.69 -1.40
CA ASN A 16 20.61 -13.18 -2.62
C ASN A 16 19.57 -13.92 -3.44
N GLU A 17 19.20 -13.38 -4.60
CA GLU A 17 18.14 -13.94 -5.45
C GLU A 17 18.46 -15.35 -5.99
N SER A 18 19.74 -15.76 -5.98
CA SER A 18 20.13 -17.11 -6.38
C SER A 18 19.76 -18.18 -5.35
N ASP A 19 19.40 -17.80 -4.13
CA ASP A 19 19.04 -18.74 -3.06
C ASP A 19 17.62 -19.31 -3.23
N TYR A 20 16.82 -18.72 -4.14
CA TYR A 20 15.42 -19.08 -4.36
C TYR A 20 15.20 -19.60 -5.79
N ASN A 21 14.26 -20.51 -5.99
CA ASN A 21 13.91 -21.00 -7.33
C ASN A 21 13.20 -19.90 -8.14
N ARG A 22 12.08 -19.40 -7.61
CA ARG A 22 11.32 -18.25 -8.13
C ARG A 22 11.20 -17.18 -7.07
N ILE A 23 10.97 -15.95 -7.50
CA ILE A 23 10.71 -14.83 -6.60
C ILE A 23 9.43 -14.15 -7.05
N PHE A 24 8.43 -14.13 -6.18
CA PHE A 24 7.15 -13.48 -6.42
C PHE A 24 7.07 -12.21 -5.61
N VAL A 25 6.67 -11.10 -6.23
CA VAL A 25 6.42 -9.84 -5.54
C VAL A 25 4.98 -9.38 -5.78
N MET A 26 4.30 -8.94 -4.72
CA MET A 26 2.98 -8.31 -4.74
C MET A 26 2.92 -7.19 -3.68
N SER A 27 1.90 -6.33 -3.76
CA SER A 27 1.80 -5.12 -2.93
C SER A 27 0.34 -4.75 -2.72
N ASP A 28 0.06 -3.94 -1.69
CA ASP A 28 -1.19 -3.19 -1.48
C ASP A 28 -2.43 -4.10 -1.55
N ILE A 29 -2.44 -5.10 -0.67
CA ILE A 29 -3.49 -6.12 -0.62
C ILE A 29 -4.76 -5.55 0.04
N HIS A 30 -4.63 -4.62 0.99
CA HIS A 30 -5.73 -3.90 1.64
C HIS A 30 -6.93 -4.78 2.01
N GLY A 31 -6.68 -5.78 2.86
CA GLY A 31 -7.72 -6.68 3.36
C GLY A 31 -8.40 -7.57 2.31
N GLN A 32 -7.94 -7.61 1.06
CA GLN A 32 -8.49 -8.45 -0.03
C GLN A 32 -8.00 -9.91 0.09
N TYR A 33 -8.37 -10.57 1.19
CA TYR A 33 -7.90 -11.92 1.50
C TYR A 33 -8.25 -12.96 0.43
N ASP A 34 -9.43 -12.86 -0.19
CA ASP A 34 -9.86 -13.83 -1.21
C ASP A 34 -9.02 -13.69 -2.50
N LEU A 35 -8.65 -12.46 -2.90
CA LEU A 35 -7.67 -12.21 -3.95
C LEU A 35 -6.29 -12.76 -3.58
N PHE A 36 -5.84 -12.55 -2.34
CA PHE A 36 -4.57 -13.08 -1.86
C PHE A 36 -4.52 -14.61 -1.95
N LEU A 37 -5.57 -15.31 -1.50
CA LEU A 37 -5.66 -16.77 -1.63
C LEU A 37 -5.70 -17.24 -3.09
N LYS A 38 -6.47 -16.56 -3.95
CA LYS A 38 -6.48 -16.86 -5.39
C LYS A 38 -5.08 -16.71 -5.99
N MET A 39 -4.35 -15.66 -5.62
CA MET A 39 -2.99 -15.42 -6.11
C MET A 39 -2.03 -16.52 -5.65
N LEU A 40 -2.03 -16.86 -4.36
CA LEU A 40 -1.21 -17.96 -3.81
C LEU A 40 -1.48 -19.29 -4.54
N GLY A 41 -2.74 -19.59 -4.85
CA GLY A 41 -3.11 -20.77 -5.63
C GLY A 41 -2.64 -20.70 -7.08
N LYS A 42 -2.74 -19.52 -7.70
CA LYS A 42 -2.36 -19.30 -9.10
C LYS A 42 -0.85 -19.39 -9.35
N ILE A 43 -0.04 -18.84 -8.45
CA ILE A 43 1.42 -18.92 -8.55
C ILE A 43 1.97 -20.29 -8.14
N ASP A 44 1.13 -21.12 -7.51
CA ASP A 44 1.48 -22.42 -6.96
C ASP A 44 2.77 -22.33 -6.13
N LEU A 45 2.75 -21.46 -5.11
CA LEU A 45 3.93 -21.10 -4.32
C LEU A 45 4.53 -22.34 -3.64
N LYS A 46 5.83 -22.55 -3.82
CA LYS A 46 6.61 -23.61 -3.17
C LYS A 46 7.49 -23.03 -2.07
N ARG A 47 8.14 -23.90 -1.30
CA ARG A 47 8.97 -23.51 -0.14
C ARG A 47 10.31 -22.96 -0.59
N GLU A 48 10.78 -23.40 -1.74
CA GLU A 48 12.02 -22.98 -2.38
C GLU A 48 11.87 -21.64 -3.13
N ASP A 49 10.63 -21.15 -3.28
CA ASP A 49 10.35 -19.82 -3.82
C ASP A 49 10.35 -18.79 -2.70
N LEU A 50 10.61 -17.53 -3.05
CA LEU A 50 10.42 -16.37 -2.17
C LEU A 50 9.14 -15.63 -2.55
N LEU A 51 8.31 -15.31 -1.55
CA LEU A 51 7.25 -14.33 -1.67
C LEU A 51 7.64 -13.03 -0.94
N VAL A 52 7.67 -11.91 -1.66
CA VAL A 52 7.81 -10.55 -1.12
C VAL A 52 6.45 -9.86 -1.18
N ILE A 53 5.97 -9.38 -0.03
CA ILE A 53 4.80 -8.50 0.06
C ILE A 53 5.28 -7.11 0.45
N MET A 54 5.01 -6.10 -0.40
CA MET A 54 5.53 -4.75 -0.23
C MET A 54 4.57 -3.81 0.49
N GLY A 55 4.15 -4.20 1.70
CA GLY A 55 3.31 -3.37 2.56
C GLY A 55 1.83 -3.34 2.17
N ASP A 56 1.09 -2.56 2.95
CA ASP A 56 -0.32 -2.22 2.76
C ASP A 56 -1.20 -3.48 2.68
N ILE A 57 -1.00 -4.37 3.65
CA ILE A 57 -1.91 -5.49 3.92
C ILE A 57 -3.16 -4.98 4.63
N CYS A 58 -3.00 -4.05 5.58
CA CYS A 58 -4.12 -3.51 6.33
C CYS A 58 -4.87 -2.41 5.56
N ASP A 59 -5.94 -1.95 6.18
CA ASP A 59 -6.83 -0.88 5.75
C ASP A 59 -7.77 -1.24 4.61
N ARG A 60 -8.85 -0.45 4.52
CA ARG A 60 -9.86 -0.45 3.46
C ARG A 60 -10.71 -1.73 3.37
N GLY A 61 -10.10 -2.87 3.07
CA GLY A 61 -10.74 -4.18 3.01
C GLY A 61 -11.05 -4.78 4.37
N GLU A 62 -11.75 -5.91 4.33
CA GLU A 62 -12.42 -6.45 5.50
C GLU A 62 -11.64 -7.54 6.24
N LYS A 63 -10.61 -8.13 5.63
CA LYS A 63 -9.94 -9.35 6.11
C LYS A 63 -8.42 -9.18 6.29
N SER A 64 -7.99 -8.03 6.82
CA SER A 64 -6.56 -7.71 6.99
C SER A 64 -5.86 -8.66 7.96
N TYR A 65 -6.49 -8.96 9.11
CA TYR A 65 -5.92 -9.88 10.10
C TYR A 65 -5.73 -11.30 9.56
N GLU A 66 -6.65 -11.78 8.74
CA GLU A 66 -6.58 -13.10 8.11
C GLU A 66 -5.38 -13.21 7.15
N ILE A 67 -5.03 -12.12 6.44
CA ILE A 67 -3.83 -12.07 5.60
C ILE A 67 -2.58 -12.20 6.48
N TYR A 68 -2.46 -11.42 7.56
CA TYR A 68 -1.32 -11.52 8.48
C TYR A 68 -1.18 -12.91 9.10
N MET A 69 -2.29 -13.48 9.57
CA MET A 69 -2.32 -14.85 10.12
C MET A 69 -1.91 -15.88 9.08
N LYS A 70 -2.34 -15.71 7.83
CA LYS A 70 -1.94 -16.57 6.71
C LYS A 70 -0.43 -16.46 6.44
N CYS A 71 0.13 -15.25 6.39
CA CYS A 71 1.57 -15.01 6.24
C CYS A 71 2.37 -15.70 7.35
N MET A 72 2.00 -15.48 8.61
CA MET A 72 2.67 -16.10 9.75
C MET A 72 2.56 -17.62 9.75
N LYS A 73 1.41 -18.18 9.37
CA LYS A 73 1.25 -19.61 9.23
C LYS A 73 2.17 -20.18 8.14
N MET A 74 2.32 -19.48 7.01
CA MET A 74 3.22 -19.88 5.93
C MET A 74 4.69 -19.86 6.38
N ILE A 75 5.11 -18.79 7.06
CA ILE A 75 6.46 -18.70 7.64
C ILE A 75 6.71 -19.87 8.61
N LYS A 76 5.79 -20.12 9.55
CA LYS A 76 5.88 -21.25 10.50
C LYS A 76 5.90 -22.60 9.80
N LEU A 77 5.21 -22.72 8.67
CA LEU A 77 5.24 -23.94 7.88
C LEU A 77 6.56 -24.11 7.16
N GLY A 78 7.38 -23.08 6.95
CA GLY A 78 8.69 -23.12 6.30
C GLY A 78 8.70 -22.59 4.86
N TYR A 79 7.78 -21.67 4.53
CA TYR A 79 7.85 -20.89 3.30
C TYR A 79 8.78 -19.67 3.47
N ASN A 80 9.51 -19.30 2.42
CA ASN A 80 10.23 -18.04 2.41
C ASN A 80 9.24 -16.91 2.09
N LEU A 81 8.88 -16.13 3.10
CA LEU A 81 8.04 -14.94 2.96
C LEU A 81 8.75 -13.76 3.63
N LYS A 82 8.90 -12.67 2.89
CA LYS A 82 9.41 -11.39 3.39
C LYS A 82 8.35 -10.33 3.23
N PHE A 83 8.23 -9.48 4.24
CA PHE A 83 7.27 -8.39 4.27
C PHE A 83 8.05 -7.08 4.43
N ILE A 84 7.68 -6.08 3.65
CA ILE A 84 8.17 -4.71 3.78
C ILE A 84 7.04 -3.90 4.41
N LEU A 85 7.36 -3.05 5.38
CA LEU A 85 6.36 -2.21 6.03
C LEU A 85 5.80 -1.18 5.04
N GLY A 86 4.46 -1.11 4.94
CA GLY A 86 3.76 -0.04 4.20
C GLY A 86 3.38 1.13 5.09
N ASN A 87 2.87 2.20 4.51
CA ASN A 87 2.46 3.37 5.29
C ASN A 87 1.23 3.09 6.14
N HIS A 88 0.34 2.19 5.70
CA HIS A 88 -0.82 1.81 6.50
C HIS A 88 -0.42 1.01 7.74
N GLU A 89 0.61 0.18 7.66
CA GLU A 89 1.18 -0.49 8.84
C GLU A 89 1.96 0.47 9.75
N ASP A 90 2.63 1.48 9.19
CA ASP A 90 3.29 2.52 9.97
C ASP A 90 2.28 3.32 10.80
N MET A 91 1.18 3.77 10.17
CA MET A 91 0.08 4.44 10.88
C MET A 91 -0.53 3.55 11.96
N LEU A 92 -0.69 2.24 11.71
CA LEU A 92 -1.18 1.30 12.71
C LEU A 92 -0.26 1.23 13.93
N LEU A 93 1.06 1.22 13.73
CA LEU A 93 2.02 1.24 14.85
C LEU A 93 1.98 2.57 15.61
N GLU A 94 1.89 3.70 14.90
CA GLU A 94 1.79 5.03 15.53
C GLU A 94 0.51 5.20 16.36
N ASP A 95 -0.62 4.72 15.84
CA ASP A 95 -1.92 4.77 16.54
C ASP A 95 -1.86 3.94 17.84
N LEU A 96 -1.22 2.76 17.81
CA LEU A 96 -1.04 1.88 18.97
C LEU A 96 -0.07 2.44 20.04
N GLU A 97 0.99 3.14 19.64
CA GLU A 97 1.99 3.71 20.58
C GLU A 97 1.44 4.91 21.35
N ASN A 98 0.65 5.77 20.71
CA ASN A 98 0.29 7.08 21.23
C ASN A 98 -1.04 7.12 22.01
N ASP A 99 -1.75 6.00 22.15
CA ASP A 99 -3.09 5.92 22.77
C ASP A 99 -4.05 6.99 22.19
N TYR A 100 -3.86 7.35 20.91
CA TYR A 100 -4.72 8.30 20.22
C TYR A 100 -6.14 7.70 20.10
N PRO A 101 -7.20 8.54 20.04
CA PRO A 101 -8.50 8.03 19.64
C PRO A 101 -8.39 7.49 18.22
N ILE A 102 -8.33 6.17 18.16
CA ILE A 102 -8.32 5.27 17.01
C ILE A 102 -8.87 5.95 15.75
N ARG A 103 -8.00 6.16 14.75
CA ARG A 103 -8.44 6.61 13.42
C ARG A 103 -9.31 5.52 12.78
N TYR A 104 -10.42 5.95 12.18
CA TYR A 104 -11.57 5.07 11.87
C TYR A 104 -11.29 4.00 10.80
N GLU A 105 -10.17 4.08 10.07
CA GLU A 105 -9.92 3.24 8.88
C GLU A 105 -8.72 2.29 9.06
N THR A 106 -7.66 2.73 9.74
CA THR A 106 -6.42 1.98 9.94
C THR A 106 -6.61 0.73 10.79
N GLU A 107 -6.92 0.97 12.05
CA GLU A 107 -7.15 -0.07 13.04
C GLU A 107 -8.38 -0.93 12.74
N TYR A 108 -9.47 -0.30 12.31
CA TYR A 108 -10.72 -1.01 12.08
C TYR A 108 -10.56 -2.15 11.09
N SER A 109 -9.68 -2.03 10.08
CA SER A 109 -9.48 -3.07 9.06
C SER A 109 -8.91 -4.38 9.60
N VAL A 110 -7.98 -4.32 10.56
CA VAL A 110 -7.43 -5.50 11.24
C VAL A 110 -8.51 -6.12 12.13
N TYR A 111 -9.37 -5.29 12.72
CA TYR A 111 -10.30 -5.73 13.75
C TYR A 111 -11.70 -6.07 13.20
N ARG A 112 -12.07 -5.62 11.99
CA ARG A 112 -13.42 -5.59 11.40
C ARG A 112 -14.17 -6.91 11.40
N ASN A 113 -13.43 -8.02 11.25
CA ASN A 113 -13.98 -9.36 11.24
C ASN A 113 -13.28 -10.31 12.20
N SER A 114 -12.44 -9.78 13.09
CA SER A 114 -11.95 -10.55 14.22
C SER A 114 -13.13 -10.93 15.12
N LYS A 115 -13.01 -12.04 15.88
CA LYS A 115 -13.99 -12.40 16.93
C LYS A 115 -14.21 -11.31 17.99
N TYR A 116 -13.36 -10.28 17.96
CA TYR A 116 -13.41 -9.13 18.84
C TYR A 116 -14.10 -7.91 18.25
N PHE A 117 -14.56 -7.95 16.99
CA PHE A 117 -15.24 -6.84 16.37
C PHE A 117 -16.55 -6.49 17.10
N LYS A 118 -16.43 -5.57 18.04
CA LYS A 118 -17.49 -4.79 18.64
C LYS A 118 -16.96 -3.36 18.63
N LYS A 119 -17.82 -2.36 18.43
CA LYS A 119 -17.46 -0.95 18.63
C LYS A 119 -17.07 -0.76 20.11
N LYS A 120 -15.80 -0.97 20.41
CA LYS A 120 -15.18 -0.99 21.72
C LYS A 120 -14.12 0.08 21.76
N SER A 121 -14.03 0.78 22.88
CA SER A 121 -12.95 1.73 23.12
C SER A 121 -11.63 0.97 23.34
N ILE A 122 -10.48 1.64 23.14
CA ILE A 122 -9.15 1.07 23.43
C ILE A 122 -9.07 0.50 24.86
N LYS A 123 -9.76 1.14 25.81
CA LYS A 123 -9.91 0.67 27.18
C LYS A 123 -10.61 -0.69 27.27
N ASP A 124 -11.72 -0.88 26.56
CA ASP A 124 -12.44 -2.17 26.52
C ASP A 124 -11.57 -3.26 25.87
N TRP A 125 -10.77 -2.89 24.87
CA TRP A 125 -9.81 -3.80 24.23
C TRP A 125 -8.67 -4.22 25.18
N HIS A 126 -8.11 -3.28 25.93
CA HIS A 126 -7.11 -3.56 26.97
C HIS A 126 -7.66 -4.50 28.06
N GLU A 127 -8.88 -4.24 28.54
CA GLU A 127 -9.54 -5.07 29.56
C GLU A 127 -9.78 -6.52 29.09
N GLU A 128 -9.85 -6.75 27.77
CA GLU A 128 -10.01 -8.07 27.17
C GLU A 128 -8.69 -8.75 26.75
N ASN A 129 -7.53 -8.22 27.17
CA ASN A 129 -6.18 -8.70 26.80
C ASN A 129 -5.89 -8.66 25.28
N PHE A 130 -6.51 -7.74 24.55
CA PHE A 130 -6.37 -7.70 23.10
C PHE A 130 -4.95 -7.41 22.61
N LEU A 131 -4.27 -6.42 23.21
CA LEU A 131 -2.89 -6.12 22.84
C LEU A 131 -1.95 -7.32 23.03
N VAL A 132 -2.26 -8.20 23.99
CA VAL A 132 -1.53 -9.46 24.18
C VAL A 132 -1.73 -10.40 22.98
N GLU A 133 -2.92 -10.42 22.38
CA GLU A 133 -3.21 -11.28 21.22
C GLU A 133 -2.60 -10.80 19.91
N ILE A 134 -2.36 -9.48 19.78
CA ILE A 134 -1.69 -8.88 18.61
C ILE A 134 -0.23 -8.53 18.87
N GLU A 135 0.32 -8.82 20.05
CA GLU A 135 1.73 -8.55 20.39
C GLU A 135 2.67 -9.15 19.35
N TRP A 136 2.36 -10.35 18.84
CA TRP A 136 3.13 -10.97 17.77
C TRP A 136 3.09 -10.18 16.46
N LEU A 137 1.96 -9.53 16.14
CA LEU A 137 1.77 -8.74 14.92
C LEU A 137 2.54 -7.44 15.05
N VAL A 138 2.34 -6.71 16.16
CA VAL A 138 3.07 -5.47 16.47
C VAL A 138 4.57 -5.70 16.35
N LYS A 139 5.08 -6.73 17.04
CA LYS A 139 6.50 -7.08 16.97
C LYS A 139 6.95 -7.42 15.55
N TRP A 140 6.15 -8.16 14.79
CA TRP A 140 6.48 -8.51 13.41
C TRP A 140 6.54 -7.27 12.49
N LEU A 141 5.63 -6.31 12.67
CA LEU A 141 5.62 -5.04 11.94
C LEU A 141 6.81 -4.15 12.34
N GLU A 142 7.09 -3.99 13.63
CA GLU A 142 8.28 -3.27 14.12
C GLU A 142 9.60 -3.88 13.61
N ASP A 143 9.63 -5.21 13.51
CA ASP A 143 10.78 -5.95 12.98
C ASP A 143 10.84 -5.94 11.44
N SER A 144 9.85 -5.41 10.73
CA SER A 144 9.84 -5.43 9.26
C SER A 144 10.81 -4.40 8.67
N PRO A 145 11.55 -4.76 7.60
CA PRO A 145 12.36 -3.79 6.87
C PRO A 145 11.47 -2.78 6.11
N LEU A 146 12.07 -1.64 5.75
CA LEU A 146 11.47 -0.64 4.86
C LEU A 146 11.89 -0.83 3.40
N ALA A 147 12.95 -1.61 3.16
CA ALA A 147 13.36 -2.01 1.82
C ALA A 147 14.07 -3.37 1.84
N ILE A 148 13.98 -4.09 0.74
CA ILE A 148 14.78 -5.29 0.48
C ILE A 148 15.74 -5.00 -0.67
N LEU A 149 17.03 -5.22 -0.43
CA LEU A 149 18.11 -5.07 -1.40
C LEU A 149 18.64 -6.44 -1.84
N GLY A 150 18.45 -6.77 -3.10
CA GLY A 150 19.05 -7.91 -3.78
C GLY A 150 20.25 -7.52 -4.65
N ASN A 151 20.85 -8.52 -5.30
CA ASN A 151 21.92 -8.36 -6.27
C ASN A 151 21.42 -7.69 -7.57
N GLU A 152 20.19 -7.98 -7.98
CA GLU A 152 19.61 -7.47 -9.23
C GLU A 152 18.35 -6.64 -9.03
N ASN A 153 17.74 -6.69 -7.84
CA ASN A 153 16.44 -6.09 -7.60
C ASN A 153 16.40 -5.33 -6.27
N ILE A 154 15.60 -4.27 -6.22
CA ILE A 154 15.23 -3.52 -5.02
C ILE A 154 13.71 -3.57 -4.90
N PHE A 155 13.24 -3.82 -3.69
CA PHE A 155 11.84 -3.82 -3.34
C PHE A 155 11.63 -2.76 -2.25
N VAL A 156 10.65 -1.90 -2.45
CA VAL A 156 10.30 -0.80 -1.53
C VAL A 156 8.79 -0.59 -1.58
N HIS A 157 8.20 -0.05 -0.51
CA HIS A 157 6.76 0.20 -0.50
C HIS A 157 6.34 1.34 -1.44
N ALA A 158 6.76 2.59 -1.21
CA ALA A 158 6.28 3.73 -2.02
C ALA A 158 7.24 4.18 -3.12
N GLY A 159 8.51 4.40 -2.79
CA GLY A 159 9.49 4.87 -3.76
C GLY A 159 10.82 5.25 -3.12
N LEU A 160 11.71 5.85 -3.91
CA LEU A 160 13.07 6.21 -3.48
C LEU A 160 13.45 7.57 -4.02
N ASP A 161 14.31 8.28 -3.30
CA ASP A 161 15.17 9.30 -3.90
C ASP A 161 16.42 8.62 -4.49
N LEU A 162 16.48 8.53 -5.83
CA LEU A 162 17.58 7.84 -6.52
C LEU A 162 18.93 8.57 -6.44
N GLN A 163 18.97 9.78 -5.87
CA GLN A 163 20.19 10.53 -5.59
C GLN A 163 20.73 10.29 -4.17
N THR A 164 19.95 9.64 -3.31
CA THR A 164 20.28 9.36 -1.92
C THR A 164 20.58 7.86 -1.74
N ALA A 165 21.61 7.52 -0.96
CA ALA A 165 21.97 6.13 -0.74
C ALA A 165 20.80 5.36 -0.08
N LEU A 166 20.64 4.06 -0.35
CA LEU A 166 19.45 3.34 0.14
C LEU A 166 19.38 3.36 1.68
N ALA A 167 20.51 3.23 2.35
CA ALA A 167 20.61 3.28 3.82
C ALA A 167 20.40 4.68 4.42
N GLU A 168 20.36 5.71 3.60
CA GLU A 168 20.21 7.12 3.97
C GLU A 168 18.88 7.71 3.51
N GLN A 169 18.00 6.90 2.93
CA GLN A 169 16.64 7.33 2.59
C GLN A 169 15.91 7.80 3.85
N GLU A 170 15.11 8.84 3.71
CA GLU A 170 14.19 9.25 4.77
C GLU A 170 13.03 8.25 4.86
N ARG A 171 12.62 7.90 6.09
CA ARG A 171 11.48 7.00 6.35
C ARG A 171 10.22 7.47 5.59
N GLU A 172 9.99 8.78 5.61
CA GLU A 172 8.87 9.41 4.91
C GLU A 172 8.90 9.13 3.41
N THR A 173 10.07 9.19 2.77
CA THR A 173 10.19 8.94 1.33
C THR A 173 9.81 7.51 0.97
N VAL A 174 10.32 6.51 1.72
CA VAL A 174 10.10 5.10 1.39
C VAL A 174 8.68 4.61 1.70
N LEU A 175 7.97 5.30 2.61
CA LEU A 175 6.61 4.97 2.99
C LEU A 175 5.55 5.79 2.24
N TRP A 176 5.80 7.06 1.93
CA TRP A 176 4.72 8.00 1.55
C TRP A 176 4.92 8.68 0.20
N THR A 177 6.07 8.54 -0.45
CA THR A 177 6.31 9.29 -1.69
C THR A 177 5.34 8.87 -2.80
N ARG A 178 4.77 9.87 -3.46
CA ARG A 178 3.97 9.72 -4.70
C ARG A 178 4.63 10.42 -5.88
N GLU A 179 5.85 10.91 -5.69
CA GLU A 179 6.62 11.56 -6.73
C GLU A 179 7.05 10.55 -7.79
N GLU A 180 7.09 11.00 -9.04
CA GLU A 180 7.50 10.17 -10.19
C GLU A 180 9.02 10.01 -10.21
N PHE A 181 9.60 9.41 -9.17
CA PHE A 181 11.06 9.30 -8.96
C PHE A 181 11.79 8.60 -10.12
N TRP A 182 11.08 7.81 -10.91
CA TRP A 182 11.58 7.19 -12.13
C TRP A 182 11.86 8.18 -13.29
N LEU A 183 11.45 9.44 -13.17
CA LEU A 183 11.77 10.52 -14.13
C LEU A 183 13.12 11.20 -13.84
N MET A 184 13.82 10.83 -12.76
CA MET A 184 15.13 11.37 -12.48
C MET A 184 16.13 10.86 -13.53
N GLU A 185 16.59 11.76 -14.42
CA GLU A 185 17.33 11.39 -15.63
C GLU A 185 18.78 10.90 -15.36
N ASN A 186 19.32 11.09 -14.15
CA ASN A 186 20.74 10.78 -13.83
C ASN A 186 20.89 10.05 -12.50
N VAL A 187 20.80 8.73 -12.51
CA VAL A 187 21.12 7.88 -11.35
C VAL A 187 22.62 7.65 -11.28
N GLU A 188 23.32 8.38 -10.41
CA GLU A 188 24.78 8.26 -10.28
C GLU A 188 25.22 7.16 -9.32
N LEU A 189 24.37 6.81 -8.35
CA LEU A 189 24.68 5.84 -7.31
C LEU A 189 24.72 4.40 -7.86
N GLU A 190 25.86 3.74 -7.63
CA GLU A 190 26.12 2.39 -8.15
C GLU A 190 25.15 1.34 -7.59
N GLU A 191 24.62 1.54 -6.39
CA GLU A 191 23.68 0.60 -5.77
C GLU A 191 22.33 0.52 -6.51
N TYR A 192 21.95 1.56 -7.24
CA TYR A 192 20.75 1.56 -8.09
C TYR A 192 21.09 1.21 -9.55
N ARG A 193 22.35 1.45 -9.96
CA ARG A 193 22.80 1.18 -11.32
C ARG A 193 22.61 -0.31 -11.63
N GLY A 194 21.93 -0.58 -12.74
CA GLY A 194 21.74 -1.95 -13.18
C GLY A 194 20.48 -2.63 -12.63
N LYS A 195 20.02 -2.27 -11.42
CA LYS A 195 18.97 -3.00 -10.70
C LYS A 195 17.56 -2.67 -11.18
N ASN A 196 16.66 -3.63 -11.04
CA ASN A 196 15.23 -3.40 -11.14
C ASN A 196 14.68 -2.86 -9.82
N ILE A 197 13.68 -1.99 -9.86
CA ILE A 197 13.02 -1.44 -8.67
C ILE A 197 11.52 -1.75 -8.77
N TYR A 198 10.99 -2.40 -7.74
CA TYR A 198 9.58 -2.68 -7.59
C TYR A 198 9.02 -1.85 -6.44
N PHE A 199 7.88 -1.21 -6.68
CA PHE A 199 7.19 -0.38 -5.69
C PHE A 199 5.66 -0.49 -5.82
N GLY A 200 4.94 -0.05 -4.79
CA GLY A 200 3.48 -0.02 -4.66
C GLY A 200 2.97 1.38 -4.27
N HIS A 201 2.07 1.45 -3.28
CA HIS A 201 1.50 2.66 -2.65
C HIS A 201 0.63 3.56 -3.54
N THR A 202 1.11 3.91 -4.74
CA THR A 202 0.34 4.68 -5.71
C THR A 202 -0.36 3.73 -6.68
N PRO A 203 -1.70 3.58 -6.57
CA PRO A 203 -2.36 2.49 -7.26
C PRO A 203 -2.52 2.76 -8.74
N ASN A 204 -2.28 1.71 -9.53
CA ASN A 204 -2.58 1.72 -10.94
C ASN A 204 -4.06 1.46 -11.17
N ILE A 205 -4.75 2.55 -11.46
CA ILE A 205 -6.21 2.66 -11.61
C ILE A 205 -6.84 1.71 -12.63
N ASN A 206 -6.04 1.17 -13.56
CA ASN A 206 -6.48 0.22 -14.57
C ASN A 206 -6.40 -1.24 -14.10
N GLY A 207 -6.02 -1.48 -12.84
CA GLY A 207 -5.87 -2.83 -12.27
C GLY A 207 -4.67 -3.60 -12.83
N ARG A 208 -3.66 -2.90 -13.36
CA ARG A 208 -2.50 -3.52 -14.02
C ARG A 208 -1.19 -3.00 -13.47
N ILE A 209 -0.19 -3.89 -13.45
CA ILE A 209 1.19 -3.53 -13.12
C ILE A 209 1.72 -2.56 -14.19
N SER A 210 2.11 -1.37 -13.76
CA SER A 210 2.60 -0.31 -14.62
C SER A 210 4.12 -0.35 -14.73
N GLN A 211 4.59 -0.53 -15.96
CA GLN A 211 6.02 -0.40 -16.26
C GLN A 211 6.33 1.09 -16.43
N LYS A 212 7.11 1.67 -15.50
CA LYS A 212 7.47 3.09 -15.52
C LYS A 212 8.67 3.34 -16.42
N THR A 213 9.67 2.46 -16.34
CA THR A 213 10.87 2.42 -17.21
C THR A 213 11.23 0.94 -17.46
N ASP A 214 12.28 0.64 -18.22
CA ASP A 214 12.73 -0.75 -18.42
C ASP A 214 13.11 -1.48 -17.12
N LYS A 215 13.37 -0.74 -16.03
CA LYS A 215 13.82 -1.29 -14.74
C LYS A 215 12.90 -0.99 -13.58
N ILE A 216 11.99 -0.03 -13.70
CA ILE A 216 11.14 0.41 -12.59
C ILE A 216 9.69 0.04 -12.87
N SER A 217 9.07 -0.70 -11.94
CA SER A 217 7.71 -1.23 -12.06
C SER A 217 6.89 -0.86 -10.82
N GLY A 218 5.77 -0.18 -11.03
CA GLY A 218 4.74 0.02 -10.00
C GLY A 218 3.76 -1.14 -10.04
N ILE A 219 3.67 -1.93 -8.98
CA ILE A 219 2.93 -3.20 -8.95
C ILE A 219 1.60 -3.11 -8.22
N ASP A 220 1.35 -2.03 -7.47
CA ASP A 220 0.05 -1.77 -6.87
C ASP A 220 -1.03 -1.67 -7.97
N CYS A 221 -1.94 -2.63 -7.97
CA CYS A 221 -3.06 -2.70 -8.91
C CYS A 221 -4.35 -2.12 -8.32
N GLY A 222 -4.29 -1.50 -7.13
CA GLY A 222 -5.43 -0.96 -6.41
C GLY A 222 -6.42 -2.04 -6.00
N ALA A 223 -5.94 -3.15 -5.39
CA ALA A 223 -6.74 -4.36 -5.16
C ALA A 223 -8.09 -4.07 -4.49
N PHE A 224 -8.11 -3.17 -3.50
CA PHE A 224 -9.31 -2.75 -2.79
C PHE A 224 -10.44 -2.21 -3.69
N PHE A 225 -10.10 -1.45 -4.73
CA PHE A 225 -11.10 -0.76 -5.56
C PHE A 225 -11.19 -1.30 -6.98
N THR A 226 -10.10 -1.83 -7.54
CA THR A 226 -10.11 -2.45 -8.87
C THR A 226 -10.56 -3.91 -8.81
N HIS A 227 -10.47 -4.55 -7.64
CA HIS A 227 -10.64 -5.98 -7.48
C HIS A 227 -9.63 -6.83 -8.28
N PHE A 228 -8.49 -6.23 -8.67
CA PHE A 228 -7.34 -6.91 -9.26
C PHE A 228 -6.17 -6.92 -8.29
N LEU A 229 -5.61 -8.10 -8.05
CA LEU A 229 -4.31 -8.24 -7.41
C LEU A 229 -3.28 -8.66 -8.45
N GLY A 230 -2.20 -7.88 -8.54
CA GLY A 230 -1.06 -8.15 -9.40
C GLY A 230 0.08 -8.81 -8.63
N CYS A 231 0.84 -9.66 -9.33
CA CYS A 231 2.07 -10.24 -8.85
C CYS A 231 3.08 -10.30 -10.01
N VAL A 232 4.36 -10.10 -9.72
CA VAL A 232 5.44 -10.31 -10.69
C VAL A 232 6.28 -11.50 -10.26
N GLU A 233 6.52 -12.46 -11.15
CA GLU A 233 7.62 -13.41 -11.00
C GLU A 233 8.90 -12.73 -11.49
N VAL A 234 9.79 -12.38 -10.57
CA VAL A 234 10.87 -11.42 -10.76
C VAL A 234 11.94 -11.93 -11.73
N LYS A 235 12.17 -13.25 -11.81
CA LYS A 235 13.23 -13.82 -12.65
C LYS A 235 12.83 -13.86 -14.13
N SER A 236 11.62 -14.30 -14.42
CA SER A 236 11.03 -14.36 -15.77
C SER A 236 10.41 -13.03 -16.22
N LYS A 237 10.17 -12.11 -15.27
CA LYS A 237 9.40 -10.87 -15.46
C LYS A 237 7.94 -11.11 -15.83
N GLU A 238 7.42 -12.31 -15.61
CA GLU A 238 6.01 -12.63 -15.84
C GLU A 238 5.11 -11.82 -14.92
N LYS A 239 4.07 -11.19 -15.49
CA LYS A 239 3.03 -10.47 -14.75
C LYS A 239 1.81 -11.38 -14.60
N ILE A 240 1.47 -11.68 -13.36
CA ILE A 240 0.39 -12.60 -12.98
C ILE A 240 -0.72 -11.78 -12.33
N TYR A 241 -1.97 -12.10 -12.66
CA TYR A 241 -3.14 -11.39 -12.16
C TYR A 241 -4.20 -12.36 -11.64
N VAL A 242 -4.88 -11.97 -10.57
CA VAL A 242 -6.16 -12.55 -10.15
C VAL A 242 -7.18 -11.46 -9.93
N TYR A 243 -8.46 -11.82 -10.00
CA TYR A 243 -9.57 -10.89 -9.84
C TYR A 243 -10.77 -11.57 -9.17
N GLU A 244 -11.66 -10.78 -8.58
CA GLU A 244 -12.85 -11.29 -7.89
C GLU A 244 -13.87 -11.88 -8.88
N ASP A 245 -14.23 -11.13 -9.92
CA ASP A 245 -15.23 -11.48 -10.94
C ASP A 245 -14.68 -11.37 -12.38
N GLU A 246 -15.15 -12.22 -13.31
CA GLU A 246 -14.73 -12.22 -14.72
C GLU A 246 -15.06 -10.93 -15.50
N CYS A 247 -15.95 -10.08 -14.97
CA CYS A 247 -16.28 -8.77 -15.53
C CYS A 247 -16.20 -7.68 -14.46
N ILE A 248 -15.16 -6.85 -14.53
CA ILE A 248 -15.08 -5.60 -13.78
C ILE A 248 -15.60 -4.48 -14.66
N GLN A 249 -16.68 -3.81 -14.25
CA GLN A 249 -17.15 -2.63 -14.94
C GLN A 249 -16.24 -1.46 -14.62
N PHE A 250 -15.52 -0.94 -15.63
CA PHE A 250 -14.58 0.16 -15.49
C PHE A 250 -15.17 1.40 -14.78
N SER A 251 -16.49 1.60 -14.86
CA SER A 251 -17.22 2.65 -14.15
C SER A 251 -17.18 2.52 -12.63
N GLU A 252 -17.28 1.31 -12.09
CA GLU A 252 -17.28 1.06 -10.63
C GLU A 252 -15.88 1.31 -10.04
N VAL A 253 -14.85 0.97 -10.80
CA VAL A 253 -13.45 1.24 -10.45
C VAL A 253 -13.20 2.74 -10.41
N LEU A 254 -13.62 3.49 -11.43
CA LEU A 254 -13.47 4.95 -11.48
C LEU A 254 -14.11 5.65 -10.27
N ASP A 255 -15.31 5.23 -9.86
CA ASP A 255 -16.00 5.81 -8.70
C ASP A 255 -15.23 5.59 -7.40
N LYS A 256 -14.83 4.34 -7.13
CA LYS A 256 -14.08 4.01 -5.91
C LYS A 256 -12.72 4.70 -5.88
N VAL A 257 -12.00 4.71 -7.00
CA VAL A 257 -10.72 5.42 -7.10
C VAL A 257 -10.90 6.91 -6.84
N PHE A 258 -11.92 7.53 -7.44
CA PHE A 258 -12.21 8.94 -7.20
C PHE A 258 -12.41 9.19 -5.72
N MET A 259 -13.26 8.39 -5.06
CA MET A 259 -13.60 8.57 -3.66
C MET A 259 -12.37 8.42 -2.75
N GLU A 260 -11.46 7.51 -3.09
CA GLU A 260 -10.22 7.31 -2.34
C GLU A 260 -9.31 8.53 -2.42
N VAL A 261 -8.97 8.96 -3.64
CA VAL A 261 -8.11 10.14 -3.85
C VAL A 261 -8.78 11.39 -3.27
N TRP A 262 -10.11 11.46 -3.32
CA TRP A 262 -10.87 12.54 -2.70
C TRP A 262 -10.75 12.53 -1.18
N ASN A 263 -10.89 11.37 -0.54
CA ASN A 263 -10.78 11.24 0.90
C ASN A 263 -9.38 11.60 1.40
N GLU A 264 -8.34 11.10 0.74
CA GLU A 264 -6.95 11.38 1.10
C GLU A 264 -6.53 12.84 0.90
N GLU A 265 -6.99 13.51 -0.17
CA GLU A 265 -6.45 14.81 -0.56
C GLU A 265 -7.39 16.00 -0.36
N VAL A 266 -8.68 15.73 -0.15
CA VAL A 266 -9.72 16.77 -0.18
C VAL A 266 -10.67 16.71 1.01
N ALA A 267 -11.11 15.53 1.42
CA ALA A 267 -12.15 15.40 2.45
C ALA A 267 -11.72 15.98 3.80
N ASP A 268 -10.44 15.89 4.14
CA ASP A 268 -9.88 16.51 5.36
C ASP A 268 -9.77 18.03 5.29
N PHE A 269 -9.76 18.60 4.07
CA PHE A 269 -9.59 20.03 3.84
C PHE A 269 -10.91 20.74 3.59
N ILE A 270 -11.91 20.05 3.05
CA ILE A 270 -13.23 20.61 2.74
C ILE A 270 -14.27 19.97 3.65
N ASP A 271 -14.94 20.79 4.45
CA ASP A 271 -16.07 20.35 5.28
C ASP A 271 -17.12 19.60 4.44
N SER A 272 -17.45 18.38 4.88
CA SER A 272 -18.42 17.47 4.24
C SER A 272 -19.80 18.11 4.01
N GLU A 273 -20.19 19.14 4.77
CA GLU A 273 -21.44 19.87 4.55
C GLU A 273 -21.37 20.84 3.36
N LYS A 274 -20.16 21.16 2.87
CA LYS A 274 -19.93 22.14 1.80
C LYS A 274 -19.95 21.53 0.41
N TYR A 275 -20.01 20.21 0.26
CA TYR A 275 -20.04 19.56 -1.05
C TYR A 275 -20.95 18.32 -1.09
N LYS A 276 -21.31 17.90 -2.31
CA LYS A 276 -21.92 16.60 -2.60
C LYS A 276 -21.29 16.02 -3.85
N ILE A 277 -20.89 14.76 -3.79
CA ILE A 277 -20.40 14.01 -4.94
C ILE A 277 -21.57 13.17 -5.47
N LYS A 278 -21.78 13.20 -6.79
CA LYS A 278 -22.79 12.39 -7.47
C LYS A 278 -22.10 11.42 -8.42
N SER A 279 -22.22 10.13 -8.14
CA SER A 279 -21.82 9.03 -9.02
C SER A 279 -22.88 8.74 -10.08
N GLY A 280 -22.45 8.28 -11.24
CA GLY A 280 -23.31 7.86 -12.34
C GLY A 280 -22.82 6.58 -13.01
N LYS A 281 -23.45 6.21 -14.14
CA LYS A 281 -23.16 4.92 -14.81
C LYS A 281 -21.74 4.78 -15.37
N ARG A 282 -20.96 5.86 -15.44
CA ARG A 282 -19.61 5.90 -16.03
C ARG A 282 -18.56 6.49 -15.07
N GLY A 283 -18.85 6.53 -13.78
CA GLY A 283 -18.01 7.20 -12.79
C GLY A 283 -18.69 8.45 -12.20
N ILE A 284 -17.89 9.31 -11.56
CA ILE A 284 -18.37 10.55 -10.93
C ILE A 284 -18.88 11.52 -11.99
N GLU A 285 -20.18 11.83 -11.93
CA GLU A 285 -20.83 12.77 -12.84
C GLU A 285 -20.61 14.23 -12.41
N LYS A 286 -20.63 14.50 -11.09
CA LYS A 286 -20.62 15.88 -10.60
C LYS A 286 -20.14 16.01 -9.16
N ILE A 287 -19.31 17.03 -8.91
CA ILE A 287 -19.01 17.55 -7.57
C ILE A 287 -19.78 18.85 -7.40
N LYS A 288 -20.81 18.86 -6.55
CA LYS A 288 -21.62 20.05 -6.30
C LYS A 288 -21.15 20.75 -5.03
N ILE A 289 -20.57 21.94 -5.17
CA ILE A 289 -20.28 22.82 -4.04
C ILE A 289 -21.58 23.45 -3.52
N LEU A 290 -21.91 23.16 -2.27
CA LEU A 290 -23.14 23.59 -1.59
C LEU A 290 -22.96 24.90 -0.81
N LYS A 291 -21.75 25.19 -0.33
CA LYS A 291 -21.42 26.39 0.44
C LYS A 291 -20.12 27.01 -0.07
N LYS A 292 -19.89 28.30 0.20
CA LYS A 292 -18.69 29.02 -0.25
C LYS A 292 -17.43 28.39 0.36
N LEU A 293 -16.51 27.99 -0.51
CA LEU A 293 -15.17 27.52 -0.13
C LEU A 293 -14.24 28.69 0.20
N ASP A 294 -13.38 28.51 1.19
CA ASP A 294 -12.28 29.42 1.52
C ASP A 294 -11.10 29.26 0.54
N ARG A 295 -9.99 29.98 0.79
CA ARG A 295 -8.82 29.95 -0.11
C ARG A 295 -8.12 28.59 -0.10
N LYS A 296 -7.94 27.97 1.07
CA LYS A 296 -7.25 26.68 1.22
C LYS A 296 -8.09 25.56 0.62
N GLU A 297 -9.39 25.56 0.89
CA GLU A 297 -10.36 24.62 0.31
C GLU A 297 -10.36 24.67 -1.22
N LYS A 298 -10.27 25.88 -1.81
CA LYS A 298 -10.16 26.04 -3.26
C LYS A 298 -8.84 25.55 -3.84
N GLU A 299 -7.74 25.70 -3.11
CA GLU A 299 -6.43 25.22 -3.54
C GLU A 299 -6.36 23.70 -3.52
N ALA A 300 -6.86 23.05 -2.46
CA ALA A 300 -6.99 21.60 -2.36
C ALA A 300 -7.85 21.05 -3.53
N LEU A 301 -9.03 21.63 -3.75
CA LEU A 301 -9.91 21.21 -4.84
C LEU A 301 -9.25 21.38 -6.22
N LYS A 302 -8.53 22.49 -6.46
CA LYS A 302 -7.82 22.72 -7.73
C LYS A 302 -6.69 21.72 -7.96
N LYS A 303 -5.92 21.40 -6.91
CA LYS A 303 -4.85 20.40 -6.97
C LYS A 303 -5.44 19.03 -7.30
N PHE A 304 -6.48 18.63 -6.58
CA PHE A 304 -7.20 17.38 -6.81
C PHE A 304 -7.74 17.29 -8.24
N VAL A 305 -8.47 18.30 -8.73
CA VAL A 305 -9.03 18.27 -10.11
C VAL A 305 -7.91 18.12 -11.14
N LYS A 306 -6.82 18.88 -11.01
CA LYS A 306 -5.67 18.77 -11.93
C LYS A 306 -5.02 17.39 -11.89
N LYS A 307 -4.93 16.77 -10.70
CA LYS A 307 -4.40 15.41 -10.53
C LYS A 307 -5.36 14.38 -11.13
N TYR A 308 -6.64 14.45 -10.81
CA TYR A 308 -7.67 13.57 -11.32
C TYR A 308 -7.76 13.64 -12.85
N GLU A 309 -7.73 14.84 -13.46
CA GLU A 309 -7.71 15.00 -14.92
C GLU A 309 -6.48 14.34 -15.58
N ARG A 310 -5.31 14.37 -14.93
CA ARG A 310 -4.12 13.66 -15.42
C ARG A 310 -4.28 12.15 -15.34
N MET A 311 -4.91 11.65 -14.27
CA MET A 311 -5.08 10.22 -14.03
C MET A 311 -6.16 9.59 -14.91
N PHE A 312 -7.31 10.26 -15.11
CA PHE A 312 -8.51 9.67 -15.72
C PHE A 312 -9.00 10.38 -16.98
N GLY A 313 -8.33 11.43 -17.43
CA GLY A 313 -8.81 12.30 -18.51
C GLY A 313 -9.95 13.23 -18.09
N LYS A 314 -10.49 14.02 -19.03
CA LYS A 314 -11.59 14.98 -18.80
C LYS A 314 -12.94 14.26 -18.64
N ASN A 315 -13.12 13.53 -17.55
CA ASN A 315 -14.39 12.86 -17.24
C ASN A 315 -15.23 13.59 -16.18
N VAL A 316 -14.74 14.70 -15.63
CA VAL A 316 -15.50 15.52 -14.66
C VAL A 316 -16.06 16.74 -15.41
N GLU A 317 -17.38 16.82 -15.57
CA GLU A 317 -18.02 18.03 -16.06
C GLU A 317 -17.99 19.11 -14.96
N ASN A 318 -17.53 20.32 -15.35
CA ASN A 318 -17.32 21.50 -14.49
C ASN A 318 -18.45 21.83 -13.50
#